data_AF-A0A371E7V4-F1
#
_entry.id   AF-A0A371E7V4-F1
#
_cell.length_a   1.000
_cell.length_b   1.000
_cell.length_c   1.000
_cell.angle_alpha   90.00
_cell.angle_beta   90.00
_cell.angle_gamma   90.00
#
_symmetry.space_group_name_H-M   'P 1'
#
loop_
_entity.id
_entity.type
_entity.pdbx_description
1 polymer ?
#
loop_
_entity_poly.entity_id
_entity_poly.type
_entity_poly.pdbx_seq_one_letter_code
_entity_poly.pdbx_strand_id
1 'polypeptide(L)'
;MLIMEPRKVLPLLGVLIFLLTVSLCGVKALSEEYHGKAHKGPVVEKDQWRILLDTEFGEITAIDVNEGPKGPLHHLQFFTLEPNSLFLPVLLHADMVFYVHTGSGKLTWANDGGSSTISLREGDLCSLNEGSVFYIQSSLEAERRKLRIYAMFTNTDDSTYDSSIGAYSRINELVRGFDKKIMQAALKAPEDLIETIIDKSNTPAIVHAVSEKQNTVQELEATFLKNFLGIESNSKKLKTYNIFDHDPDFQNRNGWSVAVTKKQLKSLKRNNVGFLMVNLTMGSLLGPHWNPRATELSVVLDGEGMVRVVCGSGDNDDDDETKCQNKRFKVKEGDAFVVSRFHAMAQMSFNDEPLVFLGFSTAAKKNHPQFLAGKGSVLHVLDRQILASSLDFLRGRRGGDDEGGKKAGGEGGT
;
A
#
# COMPACT_ATOMS: atom_id res chain seq x y z
N MET A 1 30.20 73.46 33.07
CA MET A 1 28.73 73.36 32.88
C MET A 1 28.50 73.04 31.40
N LEU A 2 28.42 71.75 31.07
CA LEU A 2 28.24 71.23 29.70
C LEU A 2 26.80 70.76 29.59
N ILE A 3 26.00 71.41 28.75
CA ILE A 3 24.62 71.03 28.47
C ILE A 3 24.65 70.15 27.21
N MET A 4 24.35 68.87 27.39
CA MET A 4 24.19 67.87 26.32
C MET A 4 22.73 67.84 25.88
N GLU A 5 22.49 67.98 24.57
CA GLU A 5 21.20 67.74 23.91
C GLU A 5 20.88 66.23 23.84
N PRO A 6 19.58 65.84 23.87
CA PRO A 6 19.18 64.43 23.94
C PRO A 6 19.17 63.76 22.56
N ARG A 7 19.81 62.59 22.46
CA ARG A 7 19.70 61.69 21.30
C ARG A 7 18.29 61.13 21.20
N LYS A 8 17.68 61.27 20.03
CA LYS A 8 16.42 60.61 19.65
C LYS A 8 16.61 59.09 19.62
N VAL A 9 15.90 58.38 20.47
CA VAL A 9 15.81 56.91 20.50
C VAL A 9 14.75 56.49 19.48
N LEU A 10 15.16 55.79 18.42
CA LEU A 10 14.28 55.15 17.44
C LEU A 10 13.67 53.88 18.07
N PRO A 11 12.38 53.54 17.84
CA PRO A 11 11.72 52.50 18.61
C PRO A 11 12.17 51.11 18.14
N LEU A 12 13.03 50.45 18.92
CA LEU A 12 13.43 49.05 18.71
C LEU A 12 12.30 48.04 19.00
N LEU A 13 11.12 48.51 19.41
CA LEU A 13 10.01 47.67 19.87
C LEU A 13 9.18 47.05 18.72
N GLY A 14 9.24 47.63 17.51
CA GLY A 14 8.48 47.14 16.34
C GLY A 14 9.13 45.96 15.61
N VAL A 15 10.46 45.82 15.68
CA VAL A 15 11.20 44.74 15.00
C VAL A 15 11.22 43.46 15.84
N LEU A 16 11.12 43.59 17.17
CA LEU A 16 11.08 42.44 18.07
C LEU A 16 9.76 41.65 17.97
N ILE A 17 8.64 42.32 17.64
CA ILE A 17 7.33 41.67 17.48
C ILE A 17 7.26 40.90 16.16
N PHE A 18 7.91 41.36 15.09
CA PHE A 18 7.91 40.65 13.81
C PHE A 18 8.81 39.40 13.82
N LEU A 19 9.87 39.38 14.63
CA LEU A 19 10.71 38.20 14.84
C LEU A 19 10.06 37.18 15.79
N LEU A 20 9.15 37.61 16.67
CA LEU A 20 8.37 36.71 17.53
C LEU A 20 7.20 36.03 16.81
N THR A 21 6.73 36.55 15.67
CA THR A 21 5.68 35.89 14.85
C THR A 21 6.22 34.90 13.82
N VAL A 22 7.51 34.98 13.43
CA VAL A 22 8.14 33.97 12.57
C VAL A 22 8.73 32.80 13.40
N SER A 23 8.94 33.00 14.71
CA SER A 23 9.43 31.98 15.65
C SER A 23 8.31 31.11 16.27
N LEU A 24 7.18 30.95 15.56
CA LEU A 24 6.08 30.04 15.94
C LEU A 24 5.84 28.91 14.92
N CYS A 25 6.65 28.82 13.85
CA CYS A 25 6.94 27.53 13.22
C CYS A 25 8.02 26.81 14.03
N GLY A 26 7.75 26.61 15.32
CA GLY A 26 8.36 25.51 16.02
C GLY A 26 7.93 24.26 15.28
N VAL A 27 8.90 23.54 14.72
CA VAL A 27 8.73 22.14 14.35
C VAL A 27 8.11 21.48 15.57
N LYS A 28 6.78 21.30 15.55
CA LYS A 28 6.15 20.31 16.39
C LYS A 28 6.80 19.03 15.93
N ALA A 29 7.80 18.58 16.68
CA ALA A 29 8.03 17.16 16.80
C ALA A 29 6.68 16.62 17.24
N LEU A 30 5.90 16.13 16.27
CA LEU A 30 4.67 15.41 16.51
C LEU A 30 5.13 14.10 17.17
N SER A 31 5.36 14.18 18.48
CA SER A 31 5.11 13.07 19.39
C SER A 31 3.58 12.88 19.43
N GLU A 32 3.00 12.49 18.31
CA GLU A 32 1.68 11.90 18.29
C GLU A 32 1.84 10.45 18.74
N GLU A 33 0.96 10.02 19.64
CA GLU A 33 0.81 8.62 20.02
C GLU A 33 0.86 7.74 18.75
N TYR A 34 1.81 6.81 18.69
CA TYR A 34 2.00 5.85 17.60
C TYR A 34 0.83 4.84 17.43
N HIS A 35 -0.34 5.13 17.99
CA HIS A 35 -1.56 4.36 17.81
C HIS A 35 -2.46 5.05 16.77
N GLY A 36 -2.12 4.86 15.50
CA GLY A 36 -3.04 5.17 14.42
C GLY A 36 -4.35 4.40 14.63
N LYS A 37 -5.46 5.09 14.92
CA LYS A 37 -6.77 4.45 14.94
C LYS A 37 -7.04 3.87 13.55
N ALA A 38 -7.21 2.55 13.47
CA ALA A 38 -7.55 1.87 12.24
C ALA A 38 -8.83 2.45 11.63
N HIS A 39 -8.84 2.64 10.30
CA HIS A 39 -10.02 3.20 9.64
C HIS A 39 -11.22 2.25 9.80
N LYS A 40 -12.38 2.82 10.18
CA LYS A 40 -13.66 2.10 10.26
C LYS A 40 -14.41 2.26 8.94
N GLY A 41 -14.30 1.29 8.05
CA GLY A 41 -14.99 1.33 6.76
C GLY A 41 -14.26 0.52 5.69
N PRO A 42 -14.91 0.25 4.55
CA PRO A 42 -14.29 -0.48 3.45
C PRO A 42 -13.35 0.38 2.59
N VAL A 43 -13.31 1.70 2.78
CA VAL A 43 -12.54 2.65 1.97
C VAL A 43 -11.80 3.63 2.87
N VAL A 44 -10.51 3.85 2.62
CA VAL A 44 -9.72 4.93 3.19
C VAL A 44 -9.41 5.92 2.09
N GLU A 45 -10.01 7.11 2.16
CA GLU A 45 -9.79 8.16 1.17
C GLU A 45 -8.37 8.72 1.27
N LYS A 46 -7.82 9.20 0.15
CA LYS A 46 -6.44 9.71 0.08
C LYS A 46 -6.12 10.79 1.11
N ASP A 47 -7.07 11.67 1.40
CA ASP A 47 -6.92 12.77 2.37
C ASP A 47 -6.95 12.31 3.83
N GLN A 48 -7.36 11.06 4.08
CA GLN A 48 -7.34 10.43 5.40
C GLN A 48 -6.01 9.72 5.70
N TRP A 49 -5.08 9.70 4.76
CA TRP A 49 -3.78 9.06 4.93
C TRP A 49 -2.94 9.83 5.93
N ARG A 50 -2.31 9.11 6.86
CA ARG A 50 -1.49 9.73 7.91
C ARG A 50 -0.10 10.02 7.36
N ILE A 51 0.37 11.25 7.54
CA ILE A 51 1.72 11.64 7.16
C ILE A 51 2.69 11.10 8.23
N LEU A 52 3.57 10.17 7.84
CA LEU A 52 4.65 9.67 8.71
C LEU A 52 5.92 10.51 8.60
N LEU A 53 6.14 11.08 7.41
CA LEU A 53 7.28 11.90 7.09
C LEU A 53 6.91 12.87 5.97
N ASP A 54 7.28 14.13 6.11
CA ASP A 54 7.16 15.12 5.06
C ASP A 54 8.43 15.99 5.04
N THR A 55 9.04 16.12 3.87
CA THR A 55 10.29 16.84 3.61
C THR A 55 10.24 17.46 2.22
N GLU A 56 11.09 18.46 1.95
CA GLU A 56 11.22 19.04 0.60
C GLU A 56 11.65 18.04 -0.50
N PHE A 57 12.17 16.87 -0.11
CA PHE A 57 12.69 15.83 -1.01
C PHE A 57 11.75 14.62 -1.14
N GLY A 58 10.64 14.61 -0.41
CA GLY A 58 9.69 13.52 -0.44
C GLY A 58 8.85 13.37 0.82
N GLU A 59 7.86 12.48 0.70
CA GLU A 59 6.83 12.24 1.69
C GLU A 59 6.64 10.72 1.88
N ILE A 60 6.32 10.30 3.10
CA ILE A 60 5.83 8.95 3.41
C ILE A 60 4.50 9.09 4.13
N THR A 61 3.46 8.52 3.56
CA THR A 61 2.13 8.45 4.17
C THR A 61 1.75 7.01 4.45
N ALA A 62 0.77 6.79 5.33
CA ALA A 62 0.36 5.46 5.74
C ALA A 62 -1.13 5.34 6.04
N ILE A 63 -1.63 4.12 5.88
CA ILE A 63 -2.98 3.71 6.27
C ILE A 63 -2.92 2.39 7.03
N ASP A 64 -3.88 2.20 7.93
CA ASP A 64 -4.18 0.86 8.45
C ASP A 64 -5.60 0.44 8.07
N VAL A 65 -5.71 -0.78 7.55
CA VAL A 65 -6.94 -1.33 7.01
C VAL A 65 -7.30 -2.61 7.76
N ASN A 66 -8.51 -2.68 8.31
CA ASN A 66 -9.02 -3.86 9.00
C ASN A 66 -9.84 -4.75 8.05
N GLU A 67 -9.63 -6.07 8.09
CA GLU A 67 -10.48 -7.04 7.36
C GLU A 67 -11.86 -7.28 8.00
N GLY A 68 -12.18 -6.58 9.08
CA GLY A 68 -13.39 -6.70 9.89
C GLY A 68 -13.09 -6.60 11.40
N PRO A 69 -14.11 -6.69 12.27
CA PRO A 69 -13.95 -6.47 13.72
C PRO A 69 -12.97 -7.41 14.44
N LYS A 70 -12.73 -8.60 13.86
CA LYS A 70 -11.80 -9.62 14.38
C LYS A 70 -10.70 -9.99 13.36
N GLY A 71 -10.61 -9.24 12.26
CA GLY A 71 -9.64 -9.48 11.21
C GLY A 71 -8.25 -8.92 11.56
N PRO A 72 -7.19 -9.35 10.88
CA PRO A 72 -5.88 -8.73 11.03
C PRO A 72 -5.92 -7.27 10.57
N LEU A 73 -5.10 -6.44 11.22
CA LEU A 73 -4.79 -5.09 10.78
C LEU A 73 -3.70 -5.16 9.72
N HIS A 74 -3.93 -4.54 8.57
CA HIS A 74 -2.94 -4.43 7.50
C HIS A 74 -2.38 -3.03 7.43
N HIS A 75 -1.05 -2.92 7.45
CA HIS A 75 -0.35 -1.64 7.39
C HIS A 75 0.24 -1.42 6.00
N LEU A 76 -0.16 -0.32 5.36
CA LEU A 76 0.41 0.11 4.09
C LEU A 76 1.11 1.46 4.26
N GLN A 77 2.25 1.63 3.59
CA GLN A 77 2.91 2.92 3.44
C GLN A 77 3.14 3.26 1.97
N PHE A 78 3.08 4.55 1.68
CA PHE A 78 3.22 5.12 0.35
C PHE A 78 4.41 6.08 0.36
N PHE A 79 5.47 5.69 -0.34
CA PHE A 79 6.68 6.49 -0.46
C PHE A 79 6.60 7.34 -1.72
N THR A 80 6.82 8.64 -1.59
CA THR A 80 6.98 9.56 -2.71
C THR A 80 8.32 10.25 -2.58
N LEU A 81 9.25 9.98 -3.50
CA LEU A 81 10.55 10.65 -3.54
C LEU A 81 10.59 11.62 -4.72
N GLU A 82 11.00 12.86 -4.47
CA GLU A 82 11.32 13.82 -5.53
C GLU A 82 12.46 13.30 -6.41
N PRO A 83 12.57 13.71 -7.69
CA PRO A 83 13.70 13.33 -8.53
C PRO A 83 15.04 13.69 -7.87
N ASN A 84 16.03 12.80 -7.99
CA ASN A 84 17.35 12.96 -7.37
C ASN A 84 17.32 13.08 -5.82
N SER A 85 16.57 12.20 -5.17
CA SER A 85 16.45 12.13 -3.70
C SER A 85 16.87 10.76 -3.18
N LEU A 86 17.21 10.71 -1.89
CA LEU A 86 17.68 9.52 -1.19
C LEU A 86 16.88 9.36 0.10
N PHE A 87 16.08 8.30 0.16
CA PHE A 87 15.55 7.79 1.43
C PHE A 87 16.69 7.05 2.14
N LEU A 88 17.13 7.59 3.28
CA LEU A 88 18.30 7.12 4.01
C LEU A 88 18.14 5.71 4.59
N PRO A 89 19.25 5.01 4.92
CA PRO A 89 19.20 3.65 5.42
C PRO A 89 18.33 3.44 6.67
N VAL A 90 17.46 2.44 6.59
CA VAL A 90 16.61 1.99 7.68
C VAL A 90 16.74 0.47 7.91
N LEU A 91 16.63 0.04 9.16
CA LEU A 91 16.50 -1.36 9.57
C LEU A 91 15.02 -1.74 9.51
N LEU A 92 14.69 -2.75 8.72
CA LEU A 92 13.32 -3.22 8.52
C LEU A 92 12.87 -4.15 9.67
N HIS A 93 11.70 -3.88 10.26
CA HIS A 93 11.16 -4.64 11.40
C HIS A 93 10.05 -5.64 11.03
N ALA A 94 9.55 -5.56 9.79
CA ALA A 94 8.54 -6.49 9.27
C ALA A 94 8.79 -6.73 7.77
N ASP A 95 8.47 -7.93 7.27
CA ASP A 95 8.59 -8.23 5.85
C ASP A 95 7.80 -7.19 5.02
N MET A 96 8.44 -6.69 3.95
CA MET A 96 7.89 -5.65 3.09
C MET A 96 7.69 -6.22 1.70
N VAL A 97 6.49 -6.07 1.14
CA VAL A 97 6.23 -6.27 -0.29
C VAL A 97 5.80 -4.96 -0.89
N PHE A 98 6.30 -4.62 -2.08
CA PHE A 98 5.98 -3.34 -2.68
C PHE A 98 5.88 -3.38 -4.19
N TYR A 99 5.14 -2.41 -4.71
CA TYR A 99 4.95 -2.10 -6.12
C TYR A 99 5.47 -0.70 -6.43
N VAL A 100 6.22 -0.57 -7.54
CA VAL A 100 6.65 0.73 -8.05
C VAL A 100 5.57 1.30 -8.96
N HIS A 101 4.88 2.33 -8.48
CA HIS A 101 3.75 2.95 -9.17
C HIS A 101 4.18 3.92 -10.28
N THR A 102 5.14 4.79 -10.02
CA THR A 102 5.67 5.73 -11.03
C THR A 102 7.15 5.98 -10.83
N GLY A 103 7.83 6.45 -11.88
CA GLY A 103 9.23 6.87 -11.83
C GLY A 103 10.20 5.69 -11.77
N SER A 104 11.45 5.99 -11.46
CA SER A 104 12.52 4.99 -11.38
C SER A 104 13.54 5.35 -10.29
N GLY A 105 14.38 4.38 -9.97
CA GLY A 105 15.40 4.55 -8.94
C GLY A 105 16.29 3.33 -8.77
N LYS A 106 16.95 3.27 -7.62
CA LYS A 106 17.72 2.13 -7.16
C LYS A 106 17.30 1.77 -5.75
N LEU A 107 17.11 0.48 -5.52
CA LEU A 107 16.99 -0.10 -4.19
C LEU A 107 18.29 -0.82 -3.87
N THR A 108 18.91 -0.46 -2.76
CA THR A 108 19.99 -1.23 -2.16
C THR A 108 19.53 -1.78 -0.83
N TRP A 109 19.82 -3.04 -0.57
CA TRP A 109 19.56 -3.68 0.71
C TRP A 109 20.72 -4.59 1.11
N ALA A 110 20.79 -4.89 2.40
CA ALA A 110 21.79 -5.75 3.00
C ALA A 110 21.18 -6.63 4.09
N ASN A 111 21.62 -7.88 4.16
CA ASN A 111 21.29 -8.84 5.20
C ASN A 111 22.47 -9.78 5.47
N ASP A 112 22.30 -10.78 6.33
CA ASP A 112 23.31 -11.81 6.66
C ASP A 112 23.95 -12.46 5.42
N GLY A 113 23.23 -12.46 4.29
CA GLY A 113 23.66 -13.06 3.04
C GLY A 113 24.48 -12.16 2.12
N GLY A 114 24.71 -10.90 2.47
CA GLY A 114 25.39 -9.90 1.65
C GLY A 114 24.57 -8.63 1.39
N SER A 115 25.18 -7.68 0.70
CA SER A 115 24.49 -6.52 0.14
C SER A 115 24.27 -6.65 -1.36
N SER A 116 23.20 -6.05 -1.87
CA SER A 116 22.89 -6.05 -3.29
C SER A 116 22.06 -4.83 -3.67
N THR A 117 22.15 -4.45 -4.95
CA THR A 117 21.44 -3.30 -5.51
C THR A 117 20.69 -3.73 -6.77
N ILE A 118 19.46 -3.25 -6.93
CA ILE A 118 18.67 -3.37 -8.16
C ILE A 118 18.22 -2.01 -8.64
N SER A 119 18.03 -1.89 -9.96
CA SER A 119 17.27 -0.78 -10.54
C SER A 119 15.78 -1.04 -10.34
N LEU A 120 15.05 0.02 -10.01
CA LEU A 120 13.59 0.05 -9.92
C LEU A 120 13.03 0.85 -11.10
N ARG A 121 11.91 0.37 -11.65
CA ARG A 121 11.08 1.10 -12.61
C ARG A 121 9.60 0.81 -12.37
N GLU A 122 8.74 1.65 -12.92
CA GLU A 122 7.29 1.45 -12.93
C GLU A 122 6.91 0.02 -13.33
N GLY A 123 6.01 -0.59 -12.55
CA GLY A 123 5.58 -1.97 -12.72
C GLY A 123 6.33 -3.00 -11.88
N ASP A 124 7.48 -2.66 -11.31
CA ASP A 124 8.29 -3.62 -10.55
C ASP A 124 7.64 -4.01 -9.23
N LEU A 125 7.67 -5.31 -8.96
CA LEU A 125 7.28 -5.95 -7.70
C LEU A 125 8.52 -6.49 -7.00
N CYS A 126 8.64 -6.14 -5.72
CA CYS A 126 9.77 -6.50 -4.89
C CYS A 126 9.31 -6.98 -3.51
N SER A 127 10.22 -7.70 -2.83
CA SER A 127 10.02 -8.14 -1.46
C SER A 127 11.35 -8.07 -0.72
N LEU A 128 11.30 -7.49 0.49
CA LEU A 128 12.39 -7.45 1.45
C LEU A 128 11.96 -8.18 2.73
N ASN A 129 12.92 -8.82 3.38
CA ASN A 129 12.66 -9.53 4.63
C ASN A 129 13.01 -8.64 5.82
N GLU A 130 12.28 -8.77 6.91
CA GLU A 130 12.61 -8.21 8.22
C GLU A 130 14.07 -8.51 8.60
N GLY A 131 14.67 -7.61 9.38
CA GLY A 131 16.10 -7.62 9.71
C GLY A 131 17.02 -7.09 8.60
N SER A 132 16.51 -6.87 7.37
CA SER A 132 17.31 -6.26 6.31
C SER A 132 17.49 -4.76 6.55
N VAL A 133 18.66 -4.22 6.21
CA VAL A 133 18.88 -2.77 6.09
C VAL A 133 18.68 -2.37 4.65
N PHE A 134 17.90 -1.33 4.35
CA PHE A 134 17.72 -0.86 2.98
C PHE A 134 17.63 0.67 2.87
N TYR A 135 17.88 1.17 1.67
CA TYR A 135 17.69 2.57 1.28
C TYR A 135 17.30 2.66 -0.19
N ILE A 136 16.68 3.78 -0.57
CA ILE A 136 16.15 3.98 -1.92
C ILE A 136 16.62 5.31 -2.47
N GLN A 137 17.18 5.29 -3.67
CA GLN A 137 17.58 6.48 -4.40
C GLN A 137 16.67 6.67 -5.63
N SER A 138 16.00 7.81 -5.76
CA SER A 138 15.24 8.15 -6.96
C SER A 138 16.17 8.67 -8.07
N SER A 139 15.86 8.32 -9.31
CA SER A 139 16.62 8.76 -10.47
C SER A 139 16.31 10.22 -10.85
N LEU A 140 17.26 10.90 -11.49
CA LEU A 140 17.03 12.17 -12.18
C LEU A 140 16.80 11.89 -13.67
N GLU A 141 15.64 11.36 -14.01
CA GLU A 141 15.26 11.11 -15.41
C GLU A 141 14.84 12.40 -16.13
N ALA A 142 14.88 12.39 -17.46
CA ALA A 142 14.48 13.54 -18.30
C ALA A 142 13.05 13.99 -18.03
N GLU A 143 12.13 13.04 -17.81
CA GLU A 143 10.72 13.31 -17.51
C GLU A 143 10.49 13.80 -16.07
N ARG A 144 11.51 13.71 -15.19
CA ARG A 144 11.45 14.12 -13.78
C ARG A 144 10.23 13.57 -13.03
N ARG A 145 9.80 12.34 -13.35
CA ARG A 145 8.71 11.67 -12.64
C ARG A 145 9.16 11.32 -11.22
N LYS A 146 8.35 11.67 -10.22
CA LYS A 146 8.58 11.26 -8.83
C LYS A 146 8.55 9.74 -8.72
N LEU A 147 9.45 9.18 -7.92
CA LEU A 147 9.44 7.75 -7.62
C LEU A 147 8.36 7.50 -6.56
N ARG A 148 7.32 6.73 -6.94
CA ARG A 148 6.23 6.35 -6.04
C ARG A 148 6.22 4.86 -5.80
N ILE A 149 6.22 4.45 -4.53
CA ILE A 149 6.24 3.04 -4.12
C ILE A 149 5.11 2.78 -3.14
N TYR A 150 4.29 1.77 -3.44
CA TYR A 150 3.18 1.33 -2.59
C TYR A 150 3.62 0.06 -1.89
N ALA A 151 3.73 0.11 -0.56
CA ALA A 151 4.29 -0.96 0.24
C ALA A 151 3.28 -1.48 1.26
N MET A 152 3.23 -2.80 1.41
CA MET A 152 2.52 -3.48 2.48
C MET A 152 3.55 -4.13 3.42
N PHE A 153 3.38 -3.90 4.71
CA PHE A 153 4.18 -4.53 5.76
C PHE A 153 3.39 -5.70 6.32
N THR A 154 3.96 -6.89 6.21
CA THR A 154 3.22 -8.15 6.33
C THR A 154 3.65 -8.92 7.56
N ASN A 155 2.68 -9.57 8.20
CA ASN A 155 2.94 -10.61 9.19
C ASN A 155 3.40 -11.89 8.49
N THR A 156 4.24 -12.67 9.16
CA THR A 156 4.63 -14.02 8.76
C THR A 156 4.12 -15.04 9.80
N ASP A 157 4.34 -16.33 9.56
CA ASP A 157 4.04 -17.37 10.56
C ASP A 157 4.89 -17.18 11.84
N ASP A 158 6.05 -16.53 11.73
CA ASP A 158 7.04 -16.36 12.79
C ASP A 158 7.06 -14.95 13.40
N SER A 159 6.48 -13.95 12.71
CA SER A 159 6.55 -12.54 13.10
C SER A 159 5.24 -11.80 12.87
N THR A 160 4.88 -10.95 13.83
CA THR A 160 3.71 -10.06 13.72
C THR A 160 4.20 -8.62 13.76
N TYR A 161 3.73 -7.82 12.81
CA TYR A 161 3.98 -6.39 12.77
C TYR A 161 3.47 -5.73 14.06
N ASP A 162 4.41 -5.18 14.81
CA ASP A 162 4.12 -4.40 16.00
C ASP A 162 4.09 -2.90 15.64
N SER A 163 2.88 -2.36 15.55
CA SER A 163 2.67 -0.94 15.29
C SER A 163 3.34 0.00 16.31
N SER A 164 3.63 -0.47 17.53
CA SER A 164 4.30 0.34 18.56
C SER A 164 5.81 0.50 18.29
N ILE A 165 6.42 -0.42 17.55
CA ILE A 165 7.82 -0.36 17.11
C ILE A 165 7.92 0.36 15.76
N GLY A 166 6.91 0.20 14.92
CA GLY A 166 6.85 0.75 13.56
C GLY A 166 7.50 -0.17 12.52
N ALA A 167 7.34 0.17 11.25
CA ALA A 167 7.76 -0.69 10.13
C ALA A 167 9.28 -0.82 9.99
N TYR A 168 10.02 0.21 10.39
CA TYR A 168 11.48 0.26 10.32
C TYR A 168 12.02 1.35 11.24
N SER A 169 13.29 1.24 11.62
CA SER A 169 14.02 2.28 12.36
C SER A 169 15.16 2.86 11.54
N ARG A 170 15.36 4.17 11.63
CA ARG A 170 16.47 4.84 10.94
C ARG A 170 17.79 4.46 11.59
N ILE A 171 18.76 4.08 10.78
CA ILE A 171 20.07 3.61 11.26
C ILE A 171 20.81 4.70 12.04
N ASN A 172 20.69 5.97 11.62
CA ASN A 172 21.31 7.10 12.32
C ASN A 172 20.76 7.27 13.75
N GLU A 173 19.45 7.06 13.96
CA GLU A 173 18.83 7.14 15.29
C GLU A 173 19.25 5.97 16.17
N LEU A 174 19.33 4.74 15.60
CA LEU A 174 19.84 3.58 16.33
C LEU A 174 21.28 3.78 16.80
N VAL A 175 22.16 4.32 15.93
CA VAL A 175 23.56 4.65 16.27
C VAL A 175 23.63 5.68 17.40
N ARG A 176 22.78 6.70 17.35
CA ARG A 176 22.75 7.78 18.36
C ARG A 176 22.15 7.34 19.70
N GLY A 177 21.36 6.26 19.71
CA GLY A 177 20.78 5.73 20.93
C GLY A 177 21.79 5.10 21.89
N PHE A 178 23.01 4.79 21.42
CA PHE A 178 24.07 4.21 22.25
C PHE A 178 25.02 5.28 22.82
N ASP A 179 25.61 4.98 23.98
CA ASP A 179 26.64 5.83 24.58
C ASP A 179 27.86 5.98 23.67
N LYS A 180 28.44 7.20 23.65
CA LYS A 180 29.64 7.52 22.84
C LYS A 180 30.76 6.48 23.02
N LYS A 181 31.05 6.09 24.26
CA LYS A 181 32.08 5.10 24.58
C LYS A 181 31.78 3.71 24.02
N ILE A 182 30.50 3.30 24.01
CA ILE A 182 30.07 2.02 23.43
C ILE A 182 30.31 2.05 21.92
N MET A 183 29.87 3.12 21.24
CA MET A 183 30.05 3.26 19.80
C MET A 183 31.52 3.38 19.39
N GLN A 184 32.32 4.10 20.17
CA GLN A 184 33.77 4.18 19.97
C GLN A 184 34.44 2.81 20.06
N ALA A 185 34.11 2.02 21.08
CA ALA A 185 34.65 0.68 21.25
C ALA A 185 34.17 -0.28 20.14
N ALA A 186 32.89 -0.22 19.76
CA ALA A 186 32.30 -1.07 18.75
C ALA A 186 32.88 -0.79 17.35
N LEU A 187 33.01 0.49 16.97
CA LEU A 187 33.47 0.90 15.65
C LEU A 187 34.99 1.03 15.54
N LYS A 188 35.71 0.96 16.66
CA LYS A 188 37.17 1.21 16.73
C LYS A 188 37.55 2.52 16.04
N ALA A 189 36.74 3.56 16.24
CA ALA A 189 36.89 4.85 15.60
C ALA A 189 37.47 5.91 16.57
N PRO A 190 38.15 6.95 16.05
CA PRO A 190 38.57 8.10 16.84
C PRO A 190 37.39 8.78 17.55
N GLU A 191 37.63 9.33 18.74
CA GLU A 191 36.59 9.95 19.58
C GLU A 191 35.93 11.15 18.88
N ASP A 192 36.71 11.99 18.21
CA ASP A 192 36.24 13.15 17.43
C ASP A 192 35.30 12.76 16.28
N LEU A 193 35.56 11.62 15.63
CA LEU A 193 34.67 11.08 14.59
C LEU A 193 33.35 10.58 15.20
N ILE A 194 33.39 9.90 16.34
CA ILE A 194 32.20 9.42 17.05
C ILE A 194 31.36 10.58 17.57
N GLU A 195 32.00 11.61 18.13
CA GLU A 195 31.33 12.84 18.53
C GLU A 195 30.63 13.49 17.34
N THR A 196 31.30 13.58 16.19
CA THR A 196 30.67 14.13 14.97
C THR A 196 29.45 13.32 14.53
N ILE A 197 29.48 11.98 14.60
CA ILE A 197 28.35 11.14 14.19
C ILE A 197 27.16 11.28 15.15
N ILE A 198 27.45 11.31 16.45
CA ILE A 198 26.43 11.34 17.51
C ILE A 198 25.85 12.75 17.68
N ASP A 199 26.69 13.78 17.66
CA ASP A 199 26.30 15.17 17.96
C ASP A 199 25.73 15.91 16.74
N LYS A 200 25.94 15.40 15.51
CA LYS A 200 25.33 16.00 14.31
C LYS A 200 23.81 15.86 14.39
N SER A 201 23.07 16.97 14.42
CA SER A 201 21.61 16.94 14.59
C SER A 201 20.83 16.48 13.35
N ASN A 202 19.65 15.89 13.58
CA ASN A 202 18.45 15.91 12.73
C ASN A 202 18.62 15.87 11.20
N THR A 203 19.33 14.88 10.68
CA THR A 203 19.24 14.57 9.24
C THR A 203 17.80 14.11 8.93
N PRO A 204 17.09 14.75 7.98
CA PRO A 204 15.80 14.26 7.52
C PRO A 204 15.92 12.85 6.95
N ALA A 205 14.86 12.04 7.03
CA ALA A 205 14.94 10.67 6.53
C ALA A 205 15.01 10.59 4.99
N ILE A 206 14.54 11.62 4.28
CA ILE A 206 14.73 11.79 2.84
C ILE A 206 15.55 13.06 2.62
N VAL A 207 16.62 12.96 1.83
CA VAL A 207 17.54 14.05 1.53
C VAL A 207 17.78 14.14 0.02
N HIS A 208 18.31 15.27 -0.46
CA HIS A 208 18.81 15.35 -1.83
C HIS A 208 19.94 14.33 -2.05
N ALA A 209 19.88 13.58 -3.15
CA ALA A 209 20.96 12.69 -3.54
C ALA A 209 22.16 13.52 -4.02
N VAL A 210 23.21 13.60 -3.19
CA VAL A 210 24.42 14.38 -3.50
C VAL A 210 25.09 13.82 -4.77
N SER A 211 25.25 14.69 -5.76
CA SER A 211 25.78 14.36 -7.10
C SER A 211 27.32 14.31 -7.14
N GLU A 212 28.01 14.64 -6.05
CA GLU A 212 29.48 14.70 -6.05
C GLU A 212 30.10 13.30 -6.03
N LYS A 213 30.40 12.82 -7.24
CA LYS A 213 31.03 11.55 -7.62
C LYS A 213 30.23 10.34 -7.12
N GLN A 214 29.53 9.67 -8.05
CA GLN A 214 28.91 8.35 -7.82
C GLN A 214 29.85 7.35 -7.12
N ASN A 215 31.16 7.46 -7.35
CA ASN A 215 32.18 6.63 -6.72
C ASN A 215 32.28 6.85 -5.20
N THR A 216 32.13 8.07 -4.68
CA THR A 216 32.25 8.35 -3.24
C THR A 216 31.06 7.86 -2.43
N VAL A 217 29.85 7.92 -2.98
CA VAL A 217 28.67 7.35 -2.31
C VAL A 217 28.75 5.83 -2.32
N GLN A 218 29.10 5.20 -3.44
CA GLN A 218 29.33 3.75 -3.49
C GLN A 218 30.48 3.28 -2.60
N GLU A 219 31.57 4.05 -2.50
CA GLU A 219 32.67 3.77 -1.57
C GLU A 219 32.24 3.95 -0.11
N LEU A 220 31.48 5.00 0.22
CA LEU A 220 30.92 5.19 1.56
C LEU A 220 29.89 4.10 1.92
N GLU A 221 29.08 3.66 0.96
CA GLU A 221 28.14 2.54 1.11
C GLU A 221 28.90 1.23 1.34
N ALA A 222 29.87 0.90 0.49
CA ALA A 222 30.71 -0.28 0.65
C ALA A 222 31.48 -0.24 1.97
N THR A 223 31.97 0.94 2.36
CA THR A 223 32.70 1.15 3.62
C THR A 223 31.77 1.05 4.82
N PHE A 224 30.55 1.60 4.76
CA PHE A 224 29.56 1.48 5.81
C PHE A 224 29.10 0.02 5.97
N LEU A 225 28.71 -0.63 4.87
CA LEU A 225 28.29 -2.03 4.89
C LEU A 225 29.41 -2.95 5.42
N LYS A 226 30.65 -2.72 4.98
CA LYS A 226 31.81 -3.50 5.42
C LYS A 226 32.22 -3.22 6.86
N ASN A 227 32.38 -1.94 7.23
CA ASN A 227 32.95 -1.56 8.52
C ASN A 227 31.91 -1.50 9.65
N PHE A 228 30.66 -1.14 9.33
CA PHE A 228 29.60 -0.97 10.32
C PHE A 228 28.72 -2.22 10.44
N LEU A 229 28.38 -2.88 9.33
CA LEU A 229 27.53 -4.07 9.35
C LEU A 229 28.32 -5.39 9.21
N GLY A 230 29.61 -5.34 8.86
CA GLY A 230 30.41 -6.56 8.62
C GLY A 230 29.95 -7.34 7.38
N ILE A 231 29.18 -6.71 6.49
CA ILE A 231 28.56 -7.36 5.33
C ILE A 231 29.45 -7.16 4.11
N GLU A 232 29.99 -8.25 3.57
CA GLU A 232 30.68 -8.24 2.28
C GLU A 232 29.69 -8.11 1.11
N SER A 233 30.09 -7.41 0.06
CA SER A 233 29.30 -7.31 -1.18
C SER A 233 29.31 -8.67 -1.90
N ASN A 234 28.25 -9.44 -1.69
CA ASN A 234 27.99 -10.67 -2.41
C ASN A 234 26.72 -10.48 -3.24
N SER A 235 26.85 -10.61 -4.57
CA SER A 235 25.76 -10.36 -5.52
C SER A 235 24.70 -11.47 -5.50
N LYS A 236 23.95 -11.60 -4.41
CA LYS A 236 22.70 -12.39 -4.43
C LYS A 236 21.63 -11.55 -5.11
N LYS A 237 21.39 -11.85 -6.38
CA LYS A 237 20.40 -11.14 -7.19
C LYS A 237 18.99 -11.34 -6.60
N LEU A 238 18.40 -10.28 -6.06
CA LEU A 238 16.97 -10.26 -5.77
C LEU A 238 16.23 -10.47 -7.08
N LYS A 239 15.32 -11.44 -7.08
CA LYS A 239 14.46 -11.66 -8.24
C LYS A 239 13.37 -10.58 -8.20
N THR A 240 13.34 -9.73 -9.22
CA THR A 240 12.23 -8.80 -9.45
C THR A 240 11.24 -9.42 -10.43
N TYR A 241 10.03 -8.88 -10.46
CA TYR A 241 9.01 -9.18 -11.47
C TYR A 241 8.33 -7.89 -11.87
N ASN A 242 8.30 -7.55 -13.16
CA ASN A 242 7.58 -6.38 -13.63
C ASN A 242 6.24 -6.81 -14.22
N ILE A 243 5.14 -6.19 -13.77
CA ILE A 243 3.78 -6.52 -14.21
C ILE A 243 3.60 -6.26 -15.71
N PHE A 244 4.30 -5.28 -16.29
CA PHE A 244 4.13 -4.86 -17.68
C PHE A 244 5.02 -5.62 -18.68
N ASP A 245 5.92 -6.49 -18.20
CA ASP A 245 6.77 -7.33 -19.07
C ASP A 245 6.07 -8.60 -19.57
N HIS A 246 4.83 -8.83 -19.15
CA HIS A 246 4.11 -10.07 -19.37
C HIS A 246 2.67 -9.82 -19.84
N ASP A 247 2.14 -10.77 -20.60
CA ASP A 247 0.75 -10.71 -21.06
C ASP A 247 -0.22 -10.79 -19.87
N PRO A 248 -1.36 -10.08 -19.92
CA PRO A 248 -2.42 -10.20 -18.94
C PRO A 248 -2.95 -11.64 -18.79
N ASP A 249 -3.32 -12.03 -17.57
CA ASP A 249 -4.01 -13.30 -17.32
C ASP A 249 -5.41 -13.32 -17.97
N PHE A 250 -6.02 -12.14 -18.13
CA PHE A 250 -7.26 -11.93 -18.85
C PHE A 250 -7.23 -10.59 -19.57
N GLN A 251 -7.73 -10.55 -20.80
CA GLN A 251 -7.90 -9.31 -21.55
C GLN A 251 -9.08 -9.41 -22.52
N ASN A 252 -9.85 -8.34 -22.62
CA ASN A 252 -10.83 -8.12 -23.67
C ASN A 252 -10.99 -6.60 -23.92
N ARG A 253 -11.97 -6.21 -24.75
CA ARG A 253 -12.24 -4.79 -25.07
C ARG A 253 -12.67 -3.91 -23.89
N ASN A 254 -13.07 -4.52 -22.76
CA ASN A 254 -13.56 -3.83 -21.57
C ASN A 254 -12.48 -3.69 -20.48
N GLY A 255 -11.30 -4.29 -20.67
CA GLY A 255 -10.25 -4.25 -19.66
C GLY A 255 -9.36 -5.49 -19.64
N TRP A 256 -8.46 -5.51 -18.66
CA TRP A 256 -7.51 -6.58 -18.45
C TRP A 256 -7.15 -6.75 -16.97
N SER A 257 -6.58 -7.90 -16.62
CA SER A 257 -6.06 -8.14 -15.27
C SER A 257 -4.82 -9.03 -15.27
N VAL A 258 -3.97 -8.83 -14.27
CA VAL A 258 -2.75 -9.61 -14.01
C VAL A 258 -2.72 -10.01 -12.54
N ALA A 259 -2.49 -11.29 -12.25
CA ALA A 259 -2.34 -11.83 -10.90
C ALA A 259 -0.92 -12.39 -10.71
N VAL A 260 -0.13 -11.74 -9.85
CA VAL A 260 1.23 -12.18 -9.53
C VAL A 260 1.20 -12.97 -8.22
N THR A 261 1.72 -14.19 -8.26
CA THR A 261 1.74 -15.13 -7.14
C THR A 261 3.16 -15.62 -6.88
N LYS A 262 3.32 -16.50 -5.87
CA LYS A 262 4.59 -17.17 -5.62
C LYS A 262 5.15 -17.98 -6.80
N LYS A 263 4.33 -18.27 -7.81
CA LYS A 263 4.79 -18.96 -9.03
C LYS A 263 5.72 -18.07 -9.85
N GLN A 264 5.35 -16.81 -10.02
CA GLN A 264 6.12 -15.80 -10.75
C GLN A 264 7.28 -15.28 -9.89
N LEU A 265 6.96 -14.87 -8.65
CA LEU A 265 7.89 -14.26 -7.72
C LEU A 265 7.97 -15.07 -6.42
N LYS A 266 8.99 -15.95 -6.31
CA LYS A 266 9.08 -16.93 -5.21
C LYS A 266 9.15 -16.32 -3.81
N SER A 267 9.69 -15.11 -3.66
CA SER A 267 9.79 -14.40 -2.38
C SER A 267 8.42 -14.17 -1.72
N LEU A 268 7.37 -14.00 -2.53
CA LEU A 268 6.00 -13.85 -2.06
C LEU A 268 5.47 -15.03 -1.24
N LYS A 269 6.09 -16.22 -1.36
CA LYS A 269 5.71 -17.38 -0.54
C LYS A 269 5.87 -17.11 0.96
N ARG A 270 6.91 -16.37 1.36
CA ARG A 270 7.24 -16.11 2.77
C ARG A 270 6.18 -15.25 3.44
N ASN A 271 5.71 -14.23 2.72
CA ASN A 271 4.81 -13.21 3.26
C ASN A 271 3.34 -13.59 3.08
N ASN A 272 3.09 -14.70 2.36
CA ASN A 272 1.77 -15.14 1.91
C ASN A 272 0.95 -14.03 1.22
N VAL A 273 1.59 -13.06 0.56
CA VAL A 273 0.92 -12.00 -0.21
C VAL A 273 1.08 -12.23 -1.71
N GLY A 274 0.03 -11.95 -2.48
CA GLY A 274 0.07 -11.85 -3.94
C GLY A 274 -0.29 -10.44 -4.41
N PHE A 275 -0.17 -10.18 -5.71
CA PHE A 275 -0.62 -8.93 -6.31
C PHE A 275 -1.70 -9.20 -7.35
N LEU A 276 -2.63 -8.26 -7.50
CA LEU A 276 -3.64 -8.23 -8.55
C LEU A 276 -3.67 -6.83 -9.14
N MET A 277 -3.44 -6.69 -10.43
CA MET A 277 -3.72 -5.43 -11.13
C MET A 277 -4.95 -5.61 -12.00
N VAL A 278 -5.85 -4.64 -11.99
CA VAL A 278 -7.05 -4.60 -12.82
C VAL A 278 -7.10 -3.25 -13.51
N ASN A 279 -7.39 -3.28 -14.80
CA ASN A 279 -7.69 -2.11 -15.60
C ASN A 279 -9.06 -2.32 -16.25
N LEU A 280 -10.01 -1.44 -15.93
CA LEU A 280 -11.31 -1.36 -16.58
C LEU A 280 -11.35 -0.11 -17.46
N THR A 281 -11.69 -0.28 -18.73
CA THR A 281 -11.94 0.85 -19.63
C THR A 281 -13.23 1.56 -19.23
N MET A 282 -13.47 2.79 -19.71
CA MET A 282 -14.70 3.54 -19.41
C MET A 282 -15.97 2.70 -19.61
N GLY A 283 -16.90 2.78 -18.66
CA GLY A 283 -18.20 2.09 -18.69
C GLY A 283 -18.13 0.57 -18.57
N SER A 284 -17.05 0.04 -18.01
CA SER A 284 -16.79 -1.40 -17.90
C SER A 284 -17.00 -1.94 -16.49
N LEU A 285 -17.13 -3.27 -16.40
CA LEU A 285 -17.47 -3.99 -15.18
C LEU A 285 -16.57 -5.22 -15.03
N LEU A 286 -15.85 -5.31 -13.91
CA LEU A 286 -15.42 -6.62 -13.42
C LEU A 286 -16.63 -7.29 -12.78
N GLY A 287 -17.12 -8.32 -13.48
CA GLY A 287 -18.41 -8.95 -13.18
C GLY A 287 -18.50 -9.50 -11.75
N PRO A 288 -19.73 -9.72 -11.24
CA PRO A 288 -19.94 -10.20 -9.88
C PRO A 288 -19.17 -11.50 -9.59
N HIS A 289 -18.33 -11.49 -8.56
CA HIS A 289 -17.49 -12.61 -8.17
C HIS A 289 -17.16 -12.60 -6.68
N TRP A 290 -16.59 -13.67 -6.15
CA TRP A 290 -15.95 -13.64 -4.84
C TRP A 290 -14.57 -14.31 -4.87
N ASN A 291 -13.78 -14.00 -3.86
CA ASN A 291 -12.46 -14.57 -3.65
C ASN A 291 -12.51 -15.68 -2.60
N PRO A 292 -12.21 -16.93 -2.96
CA PRO A 292 -12.31 -18.04 -2.01
C PRO A 292 -11.12 -18.15 -1.06
N ARG A 293 -9.99 -17.48 -1.35
CA ARG A 293 -8.73 -17.66 -0.61
C ARG A 293 -8.12 -16.40 -0.05
N ALA A 294 -8.46 -15.23 -0.58
CA ALA A 294 -7.79 -13.98 -0.25
C ALA A 294 -8.77 -12.85 0.01
N THR A 295 -8.39 -11.99 0.93
CA THR A 295 -8.87 -10.61 1.01
C THR A 295 -8.06 -9.78 0.01
N GLU A 296 -8.73 -8.85 -0.67
CA GLU A 296 -8.08 -7.89 -1.57
C GLU A 296 -8.02 -6.52 -0.91
N LEU A 297 -6.80 -6.02 -0.70
CA LEU A 297 -6.52 -4.65 -0.27
C LEU A 297 -6.03 -3.86 -1.47
N SER A 298 -6.89 -3.04 -2.04
CA SER A 298 -6.65 -2.37 -3.31
C SER A 298 -6.40 -0.88 -3.15
N VAL A 299 -5.54 -0.32 -3.99
CA VAL A 299 -5.30 1.12 -4.12
C VAL A 299 -5.58 1.52 -5.55
N VAL A 300 -6.42 2.53 -5.74
CA VAL A 300 -6.76 3.06 -7.06
C VAL A 300 -5.57 3.84 -7.61
N LEU A 301 -5.11 3.45 -8.80
CA LEU A 301 -3.96 4.02 -9.49
C LEU A 301 -4.34 5.09 -10.50
N ASP A 302 -5.54 4.99 -11.10
CA ASP A 302 -6.02 5.91 -12.13
C ASP A 302 -7.54 5.84 -12.24
N GLY A 303 -8.15 7.00 -12.50
CA GLY A 303 -9.59 7.18 -12.70
C GLY A 303 -10.46 6.97 -11.45
N GLU A 304 -11.71 6.61 -11.67
CA GLU A 304 -12.71 6.44 -10.62
C GLU A 304 -13.78 5.39 -10.96
N GLY A 305 -14.43 4.89 -9.93
CA GLY A 305 -15.45 3.88 -10.11
C GLY A 305 -16.25 3.58 -8.86
N MET A 306 -17.03 2.51 -8.96
CA MET A 306 -17.96 2.07 -7.92
C MET A 306 -17.69 0.61 -7.59
N VAL A 307 -17.58 0.33 -6.31
CA VAL A 307 -17.47 -1.04 -5.78
C VAL A 307 -18.75 -1.36 -5.03
N ARG A 308 -19.30 -2.54 -5.32
CA ARG A 308 -20.44 -3.11 -4.59
C ARG A 308 -20.02 -4.41 -3.95
N VAL A 309 -20.25 -4.54 -2.65
CA VAL A 309 -19.95 -5.73 -1.84
C VAL A 309 -21.24 -6.26 -1.26
N VAL A 310 -21.45 -7.56 -1.36
CA VAL A 310 -22.65 -8.28 -0.92
C VAL A 310 -22.27 -9.40 0.05
N CYS A 311 -22.99 -9.46 1.16
CA CYS A 311 -22.86 -10.45 2.21
C CYS A 311 -23.91 -11.56 2.03
N GLY A 312 -23.52 -12.82 2.22
CA GLY A 312 -24.40 -13.97 2.03
C GLY A 312 -25.40 -14.22 3.18
N SER A 313 -25.31 -13.48 4.28
CA SER A 313 -26.18 -13.64 5.45
C SER A 313 -27.32 -12.63 5.37
N GLY A 314 -28.55 -13.10 5.20
CA GLY A 314 -29.74 -12.28 4.89
C GLY A 314 -30.33 -11.44 6.02
N ASP A 315 -29.60 -11.21 7.13
CA ASP A 315 -30.06 -10.33 8.20
C ASP A 315 -29.52 -8.92 7.94
N ASN A 316 -30.35 -8.07 7.33
CA ASN A 316 -30.11 -6.62 7.24
C ASN A 316 -30.47 -5.90 8.55
N ASP A 317 -30.19 -6.49 9.72
CA ASP A 317 -30.31 -5.77 10.98
C ASP A 317 -29.13 -4.80 11.07
N ASP A 318 -29.43 -3.52 10.80
CA ASP A 318 -28.46 -2.42 10.71
C ASP A 318 -27.76 -2.11 12.05
N ASP A 319 -28.19 -2.72 13.16
CA ASP A 319 -27.75 -2.41 14.53
C ASP A 319 -26.58 -3.27 15.06
N ASP A 320 -26.13 -4.29 14.33
CA ASP A 320 -25.00 -5.12 14.75
C ASP A 320 -23.73 -4.80 13.95
N GLU A 321 -22.85 -3.96 14.50
CA GLU A 321 -21.51 -3.66 13.94
C GLU A 321 -20.65 -4.92 13.68
N THR A 322 -21.04 -6.09 14.22
CA THR A 322 -20.33 -7.35 14.01
C THR A 322 -20.83 -8.17 12.81
N LYS A 323 -21.97 -7.81 12.20
CA LYS A 323 -22.50 -8.49 11.01
C LYS A 323 -21.98 -7.87 9.71
N CYS A 324 -21.75 -8.73 8.72
CA CYS A 324 -21.39 -8.33 7.36
C CYS A 324 -22.58 -7.64 6.70
N GLN A 325 -22.42 -6.37 6.30
CA GLN A 325 -23.46 -5.59 5.62
C GLN A 325 -23.16 -5.43 4.13
N ASN A 326 -24.22 -5.39 3.31
CA ASN A 326 -24.12 -5.00 1.91
C ASN A 326 -23.63 -3.56 1.81
N LYS A 327 -22.58 -3.33 1.03
CA LYS A 327 -21.94 -2.02 0.91
C LYS A 327 -21.83 -1.61 -0.54
N ARG A 328 -21.92 -0.31 -0.77
CA ARG A 328 -21.67 0.33 -2.06
C ARG A 328 -20.90 1.61 -1.79
N PHE A 329 -19.76 1.78 -2.46
CA PHE A 329 -18.89 2.92 -2.25
C PHE A 329 -18.19 3.32 -3.54
N LYS A 330 -18.04 4.63 -3.73
CA LYS A 330 -17.23 5.22 -4.81
C LYS A 330 -15.77 5.18 -4.39
N VAL A 331 -14.88 4.99 -5.36
CA VAL A 331 -13.42 5.07 -5.19
C VAL A 331 -12.85 5.91 -6.33
N LYS A 332 -11.80 6.67 -6.06
CA LYS A 332 -11.06 7.49 -7.02
C LYS A 332 -9.55 7.33 -6.81
N GLU A 333 -8.75 7.85 -7.73
CA GLU A 333 -7.28 7.80 -7.66
C GLU A 333 -6.74 8.14 -6.25
N GLY A 334 -5.92 7.22 -5.73
CA GLY A 334 -5.32 7.31 -4.40
C GLY A 334 -6.20 6.86 -3.25
N ASP A 335 -7.46 6.50 -3.46
CA ASP A 335 -8.24 5.82 -2.41
C ASP A 335 -7.76 4.37 -2.28
N ALA A 336 -7.77 3.86 -1.05
CA ALA A 336 -7.57 2.45 -0.75
C ALA A 336 -8.89 1.81 -0.32
N PHE A 337 -9.15 0.56 -0.73
CA PHE A 337 -10.36 -0.17 -0.32
C PHE A 337 -10.07 -1.65 -0.05
N VAL A 338 -10.89 -2.27 0.79
CA VAL A 338 -10.76 -3.68 1.17
C VAL A 338 -12.02 -4.47 0.86
N VAL A 339 -11.84 -5.66 0.29
CA VAL A 339 -12.90 -6.65 0.15
C VAL A 339 -12.43 -8.00 0.67
N SER A 340 -13.01 -8.41 1.79
CA SER A 340 -12.65 -9.65 2.49
C SER A 340 -13.03 -10.89 1.67
N ARG A 341 -12.31 -11.98 1.93
CA ARG A 341 -12.63 -13.29 1.31
C ARG A 341 -14.11 -13.66 1.49
N PHE A 342 -14.66 -14.40 0.53
CA PHE A 342 -16.06 -14.82 0.47
C PHE A 342 -17.13 -13.72 0.41
N HIS A 343 -16.74 -12.44 0.38
CA HIS A 343 -17.69 -11.38 0.07
C HIS A 343 -17.85 -11.32 -1.44
N ALA A 344 -19.09 -11.42 -1.91
CA ALA A 344 -19.36 -11.24 -3.33
C ALA A 344 -19.21 -9.76 -3.68
N MET A 345 -18.58 -9.46 -4.80
CA MET A 345 -18.29 -8.10 -5.20
C MET A 345 -18.41 -7.89 -6.69
N ALA A 346 -18.65 -6.64 -7.08
CA ALA A 346 -18.53 -6.17 -8.44
C ALA A 346 -17.85 -4.79 -8.42
N GLN A 347 -16.97 -4.54 -9.38
CA GLN A 347 -16.25 -3.27 -9.50
C GLN A 347 -16.50 -2.73 -10.91
N MET A 348 -16.87 -1.46 -11.01
CA MET A 348 -17.14 -0.82 -12.30
C MET A 348 -16.44 0.53 -12.40
N SER A 349 -16.01 0.88 -13.61
CA SER A 349 -15.63 2.23 -13.99
C SER A 349 -16.87 3.04 -14.38
N PHE A 350 -16.78 4.37 -14.30
CA PHE A 350 -17.82 5.25 -14.83
C PHE A 350 -17.65 5.46 -16.34
N ASN A 351 -18.59 6.15 -16.98
CA ASN A 351 -18.63 6.28 -18.44
C ASN A 351 -17.60 7.27 -18.99
N ASP A 352 -17.04 8.10 -18.12
CA ASP A 352 -16.13 9.22 -18.39
C ASP A 352 -14.70 8.96 -17.94
N GLU A 353 -14.48 8.00 -17.05
CA GLU A 353 -13.16 7.69 -16.47
C GLU A 353 -12.91 6.17 -16.46
N PRO A 354 -11.66 5.71 -16.67
CA PRO A 354 -11.30 4.32 -16.42
C PRO A 354 -11.33 4.01 -14.91
N LEU A 355 -11.13 2.74 -14.55
CA LEU A 355 -10.79 2.37 -13.19
C LEU A 355 -9.60 1.42 -13.22
N VAL A 356 -8.44 1.89 -12.76
CA VAL A 356 -7.22 1.08 -12.62
C VAL A 356 -6.87 0.98 -11.14
N PHE A 357 -6.64 -0.23 -10.65
CA PHE A 357 -6.23 -0.44 -9.26
C PHE A 357 -5.25 -1.59 -9.11
N LEU A 358 -4.43 -1.52 -8.06
CA LEU A 358 -3.55 -2.59 -7.61
C LEU A 358 -4.03 -3.10 -6.25
N GLY A 359 -4.32 -4.40 -6.19
CA GLY A 359 -4.61 -5.16 -4.98
C GLY A 359 -3.39 -5.91 -4.43
N PHE A 360 -3.17 -5.80 -3.12
CA PHE A 360 -2.46 -6.78 -2.33
C PHE A 360 -3.44 -7.88 -1.93
N SER A 361 -3.18 -9.11 -2.39
CA SER A 361 -3.98 -10.30 -2.06
C SER A 361 -3.36 -10.98 -0.85
N THR A 362 -4.12 -11.22 0.22
CA THR A 362 -3.62 -11.93 1.44
C THR A 362 -3.39 -13.44 1.26
N ALA A 363 -3.24 -13.88 0.00
CA ALA A 363 -2.75 -15.19 -0.35
C ALA A 363 -1.72 -15.10 -1.50
N ALA A 364 -0.57 -15.72 -1.31
CA ALA A 364 0.47 -15.87 -2.34
C ALA A 364 0.19 -17.04 -3.31
N LYS A 365 -0.89 -17.80 -3.10
CA LYS A 365 -1.36 -18.88 -3.98
C LYS A 365 -2.41 -18.33 -4.94
N LYS A 366 -2.62 -19.01 -6.07
CA LYS A 366 -3.68 -18.65 -7.01
C LYS A 366 -5.04 -18.70 -6.31
N ASN A 367 -5.69 -17.54 -6.23
CA ASN A 367 -6.96 -17.34 -5.56
C ASN A 367 -8.14 -17.91 -6.38
N HIS A 368 -8.08 -17.81 -7.73
CA HIS A 368 -9.15 -18.23 -8.64
C HIS A 368 -10.52 -17.60 -8.29
N PRO A 369 -10.76 -16.33 -8.65
CA PRO A 369 -12.05 -15.68 -8.45
C PRO A 369 -13.21 -16.52 -9.00
N GLN A 370 -14.28 -16.64 -8.23
CA GLN A 370 -15.47 -17.40 -8.59
C GLN A 370 -16.53 -16.43 -9.11
N PHE A 371 -16.77 -16.41 -10.42
CA PHE A 371 -17.73 -15.50 -11.04
C PHE A 371 -19.16 -16.03 -10.94
N LEU A 372 -20.12 -15.13 -10.74
CA LEU A 372 -21.56 -15.42 -10.73
C LEU A 372 -22.21 -15.20 -12.11
N ALA A 373 -21.53 -14.50 -13.02
CA ALA A 373 -22.02 -14.20 -14.35
C ALA A 373 -20.94 -14.40 -15.43
N GLY A 374 -21.36 -14.43 -16.69
CA GLY A 374 -20.47 -14.60 -17.83
C GLY A 374 -20.07 -16.06 -18.11
N LYS A 375 -19.16 -16.25 -19.07
CA LYS A 375 -18.74 -17.58 -19.54
C LYS A 375 -18.00 -18.41 -18.49
N GLY A 376 -17.33 -17.75 -17.56
CA GLY A 376 -16.62 -18.38 -16.44
C GLY A 376 -17.47 -18.52 -15.17
N SER A 377 -18.78 -18.35 -15.24
CA SER A 377 -19.66 -18.43 -14.07
C SER A 377 -19.67 -19.83 -13.45
N VAL A 378 -19.55 -19.89 -12.13
CA VAL A 378 -19.69 -21.14 -11.35
C VAL A 378 -21.10 -21.73 -11.43
N LEU A 379 -22.09 -20.91 -11.77
CA LEU A 379 -23.47 -21.37 -11.94
C LEU A 379 -23.62 -22.37 -13.09
N HIS A 380 -22.69 -22.36 -14.06
CA HIS A 380 -22.67 -23.35 -15.16
C HIS A 380 -22.29 -24.75 -14.68
N VAL A 381 -21.72 -24.90 -13.49
CA VAL A 381 -21.35 -26.20 -12.90
C VAL A 381 -22.55 -26.86 -12.20
N LEU A 382 -23.57 -26.08 -11.84
CA LEU A 382 -24.74 -26.56 -11.13
C LEU A 382 -25.76 -27.18 -12.10
N ASP A 383 -26.48 -28.19 -11.63
CA ASP A 383 -27.62 -28.73 -12.36
C ASP A 383 -28.68 -27.64 -12.60
N ARG A 384 -29.25 -27.61 -13.80
CA ARG A 384 -30.20 -26.57 -14.21
C ARG A 384 -31.46 -26.54 -13.35
N GLN A 385 -31.99 -27.69 -12.94
CA GLN A 385 -33.21 -27.75 -12.13
C GLN A 385 -32.91 -27.33 -10.69
N ILE A 386 -31.75 -27.73 -10.16
CA ILE A 386 -31.29 -27.29 -8.83
C ILE A 386 -31.09 -25.78 -8.80
N LEU A 387 -30.40 -25.21 -9.80
CA LEU A 387 -30.21 -23.76 -9.91
C LEU A 387 -31.56 -23.02 -10.09
N ALA A 388 -32.48 -23.56 -10.90
CA ALA A 388 -33.80 -22.95 -11.05
C ALA A 388 -34.62 -23.00 -9.76
N SER A 389 -34.46 -24.06 -8.96
CA SER A 389 -35.11 -24.19 -7.65
C SER A 389 -34.51 -23.22 -6.63
N SER A 390 -33.18 -23.06 -6.60
CA SER A 390 -32.51 -22.15 -5.66
C SER A 390 -32.82 -20.67 -5.93
N LEU A 391 -33.18 -20.32 -7.17
CA LEU A 391 -33.59 -18.97 -7.57
C LEU A 391 -35.12 -18.79 -7.59
N ASP A 392 -35.89 -19.73 -7.03
CA ASP A 392 -37.37 -19.72 -7.01
C ASP A 392 -38.05 -19.61 -8.39
N PHE A 393 -37.33 -19.91 -9.48
CA PHE A 393 -37.83 -19.76 -10.85
C PHE A 393 -38.93 -20.79 -11.20
N LEU A 394 -38.96 -21.93 -10.52
CA LEU A 394 -39.94 -22.99 -10.75
C LEU A 394 -41.31 -22.73 -10.09
N ARG A 395 -41.41 -21.73 -9.20
CA ARG A 395 -42.64 -21.43 -8.46
C ARG A 395 -43.63 -20.56 -9.26
N GLY A 396 -43.15 -19.80 -10.25
CA GLY A 396 -43.96 -18.90 -11.09
C GLY A 396 -44.69 -19.56 -12.28
N ARG A 397 -44.52 -20.88 -12.51
CA ARG A 397 -45.09 -21.57 -13.69
C ARG A 397 -46.30 -22.47 -13.42
N ARG A 398 -46.84 -22.50 -12.18
CA ARG A 398 -48.02 -23.31 -11.82
C ARG A 398 -49.30 -22.51 -11.56
N GLY A 399 -49.37 -21.25 -12.00
CA GLY A 399 -50.44 -20.32 -11.62
C GLY A 399 -51.28 -19.76 -12.76
N GLY A 400 -51.47 -20.49 -13.86
CA GLY A 400 -52.33 -20.03 -14.96
C GLY A 400 -52.51 -21.12 -15.99
N ASP A 401 -53.47 -22.01 -15.74
CA ASP A 401 -54.23 -22.80 -16.72
C ASP A 401 -55.11 -23.79 -15.93
N ASP A 402 -56.09 -23.28 -15.18
CA ASP A 402 -57.27 -24.08 -14.80
C ASP A 402 -58.39 -23.17 -14.27
N GLU A 403 -58.95 -22.32 -15.14
CA GLU A 403 -60.29 -21.76 -14.92
C GLU A 403 -60.91 -21.37 -16.27
N GLY A 404 -61.86 -22.17 -16.76
CA GLY A 404 -62.70 -21.79 -17.89
C GLY A 404 -63.32 -22.94 -18.66
N GLY A 405 -64.38 -23.56 -18.12
CA GLY A 405 -65.06 -24.63 -18.87
C GLY A 405 -66.39 -25.17 -18.32
N LYS A 406 -67.20 -24.38 -17.62
CA LYS A 406 -68.63 -24.69 -17.46
C LYS A 406 -69.35 -24.44 -18.79
N LYS A 407 -69.85 -25.49 -19.45
CA LYS A 407 -71.02 -25.39 -20.34
C LYS A 407 -71.99 -26.53 -20.06
N ALA A 408 -73.20 -26.14 -19.70
CA ALA A 408 -74.38 -26.95 -19.59
C ALA A 408 -75.09 -27.07 -20.97
N GLY A 409 -75.93 -28.11 -21.10
CA GLY A 409 -76.84 -28.40 -22.20
C GLY A 409 -76.41 -29.68 -22.95
N GLY A 410 -77.17 -30.78 -23.00
CA GLY A 410 -78.59 -30.99 -22.83
C GLY A 410 -79.15 -31.66 -24.10
N GLU A 411 -79.54 -32.94 -23.95
CA GLU A 411 -80.49 -33.75 -24.75
C GLU A 411 -80.22 -34.13 -26.23
N GLY A 412 -80.46 -35.43 -26.52
CA GLY A 412 -81.07 -35.88 -27.79
C GLY A 412 -80.66 -37.26 -28.35
N GLY A 413 -81.43 -38.32 -28.06
CA GLY A 413 -81.59 -39.58 -28.84
C GLY A 413 -80.46 -40.61 -28.71
N THR A 414 -80.69 -41.90 -28.46
CA THR A 414 -81.84 -42.82 -28.48
C THR A 414 -81.56 -43.96 -27.52
#